data_AF-A0A7W0AF52-F1
#
_entry.id   AF-A0A7W0AF52-F1
#
_cell.length_a   1.000
_cell.length_b   1.000
_cell.length_c   1.000
_cell.angle_alpha   90.00
_cell.angle_beta   90.00
_cell.angle_gamma   90.00
#
_symmetry.space_group_name_H-M   'P 1'
#
loop_
_entity.id
_entity.type
_entity.pdbx_description
1 polymer ?
#
loop_
_entity_poly.entity_id
_entity_poly.type
_entity_poly.pdbx_seq_one_letter_code
_entity_poly.pdbx_strand_id
1 'polypeptide(L)'
;MKVMHTGGILGASSTAAKIAGKRPMPSLRQEDTAMPEKPTTIARLALVLDELLTLAEAHERAEVTRYRRLAFSFLPFDTAISRLMASLGIQCEMRVEELRRLCRQTGLPESTPGPATTSPPPFFINSHPLALETLAQTVKDAEYSLHFHKHLREASTVPALYPALSAIIKQKHAEHMVLEGFLASRTETRQMEQSA
;
A
#
# COMPACT_ATOMS: atom_id res chain seq x y z
N MET A 1 -53.31 11.75 -51.96
CA MET A 1 -53.70 10.64 -52.86
C MET A 1 -53.14 9.34 -52.29
N LYS A 2 -53.89 8.23 -52.44
CA LYS A 2 -53.77 6.91 -51.75
C LYS A 2 -54.15 6.98 -50.26
N VAL A 3 -55.41 6.88 -49.82
CA VAL A 3 -56.57 5.94 -50.00
C VAL A 3 -56.34 4.47 -49.63
N MET A 4 -57.17 4.04 -48.65
CA MET A 4 -57.79 2.71 -48.44
C MET A 4 -56.91 1.57 -47.88
N HIS A 5 -57.35 0.69 -46.95
CA HIS A 5 -58.66 0.45 -46.33
C HIS A 5 -58.55 -0.58 -45.17
N THR A 6 -59.54 -0.52 -44.24
CA THR A 6 -60.22 -1.62 -43.48
C THR A 6 -59.37 -2.59 -42.64
N GLY A 7 -59.62 -2.78 -41.34
CA GLY A 7 -60.82 -3.26 -40.64
C GLY A 7 -60.34 -4.36 -39.64
N GLY A 8 -60.96 -4.78 -38.54
CA GLY A 8 -62.21 -4.53 -37.83
C GLY A 8 -62.10 -5.19 -36.43
N ILE A 9 -62.65 -4.58 -35.37
CA ILE A 9 -63.87 -4.92 -34.60
C ILE A 9 -63.76 -6.12 -33.62
N LEU A 10 -64.08 -5.85 -32.33
CA LEU A 10 -64.84 -6.62 -31.30
C LEU A 10 -64.20 -6.32 -29.92
N GLY A 11 -64.80 -5.57 -28.99
CA GLY A 11 -66.07 -5.80 -28.27
C GLY A 11 -65.73 -6.49 -26.92
N ALA A 12 -66.00 -5.99 -25.72
CA ALA A 12 -67.22 -5.46 -25.10
C ALA A 12 -66.84 -4.55 -23.90
N SER A 13 -67.47 -3.40 -23.65
CA SER A 13 -68.71 -3.18 -22.87
C SER A 13 -68.67 -3.70 -21.43
N SER A 14 -68.57 -2.81 -20.43
CA SER A 14 -69.61 -2.67 -19.39
C SER A 14 -69.41 -1.43 -18.51
N THR A 15 -70.51 -0.71 -18.41
CA THR A 15 -70.88 0.47 -17.65
C THR A 15 -70.81 0.29 -16.13
N ALA A 16 -70.49 1.37 -15.40
CA ALA A 16 -71.35 2.00 -14.37
C ALA A 16 -70.63 2.47 -13.09
N ALA A 17 -71.00 3.69 -12.68
CA ALA A 17 -71.11 4.16 -11.29
C ALA A 17 -69.80 4.43 -10.51
N LYS A 18 -69.71 5.38 -9.59
CA LYS A 18 -70.52 6.53 -9.19
C LYS A 18 -69.65 7.32 -8.22
N ILE A 19 -69.81 8.61 -8.28
CA ILE A 19 -69.18 9.69 -7.52
C ILE A 19 -69.48 9.50 -6.01
N ALA A 20 -68.48 9.71 -5.14
CA ALA A 20 -68.52 10.53 -3.93
C ALA A 20 -67.70 9.97 -2.74
N GLY A 21 -66.68 10.74 -2.34
CA GLY A 21 -66.52 11.18 -0.95
C GLY A 21 -65.98 10.19 0.08
N LYS A 22 -64.67 10.24 0.34
CA LYS A 22 -64.07 10.59 1.65
C LYS A 22 -62.55 10.42 1.59
N ARG A 23 -61.81 11.51 1.83
CA ARG A 23 -60.43 11.42 2.33
C ARG A 23 -60.52 11.16 3.84
N PRO A 24 -59.76 10.18 4.34
CA PRO A 24 -58.82 10.51 5.41
C PRO A 24 -57.44 9.86 5.21
N MET A 25 -56.41 10.69 5.40
CA MET A 25 -55.05 10.39 5.86
C MET A 25 -54.38 9.07 5.43
N PRO A 26 -53.41 9.09 4.50
CA PRO A 26 -52.45 8.00 4.38
C PRO A 26 -51.43 8.10 5.53
N SER A 27 -51.47 7.10 6.42
CA SER A 27 -50.40 6.78 7.36
C SER A 27 -49.09 6.57 6.59
N LEU A 28 -48.03 7.27 6.99
CA LEU A 28 -46.67 7.06 6.49
C LEU A 28 -46.27 5.59 6.72
N ARG A 29 -46.28 4.78 5.66
CA ARG A 29 -45.43 3.59 5.60
C ARG A 29 -44.07 4.05 5.12
N GLN A 30 -43.16 4.10 6.07
CA GLN A 30 -41.73 4.23 5.89
C GLN A 30 -41.26 2.94 5.20
N GLU A 31 -41.06 2.99 3.89
CA GLU A 31 -40.28 1.96 3.20
C GLU A 31 -38.83 2.24 3.55
N ASP A 32 -38.29 1.44 4.47
CA ASP A 32 -36.86 1.27 4.65
C ASP A 32 -36.31 0.66 3.36
N THR A 33 -35.98 1.53 2.40
CA THR A 33 -35.05 1.21 1.32
C THR A 33 -33.68 0.97 1.95
N ALA A 34 -33.49 -0.23 2.46
CA ALA A 34 -32.18 -0.79 2.76
C ALA A 34 -31.39 -0.82 1.44
N MET A 35 -30.50 0.15 1.28
CA MET A 35 -29.47 0.12 0.25
C MET A 35 -28.68 -1.18 0.44
N PRO A 36 -28.52 -2.02 -0.61
CA PRO A 36 -27.62 -3.15 -0.52
C PRO A 36 -26.20 -2.58 -0.45
N GLU A 37 -25.65 -2.50 0.76
CA GLU A 37 -24.22 -2.40 1.02
C GLU A 37 -23.55 -3.58 0.31
N LYS A 38 -23.17 -3.38 -0.96
CA LYS A 38 -22.39 -4.34 -1.73
C LYS A 38 -21.12 -4.55 -0.93
N PRO A 39 -20.83 -5.77 -0.43
CA PRO A 39 -19.55 -6.03 0.20
C PRO A 39 -18.49 -5.76 -0.85
N THR A 40 -17.67 -4.73 -0.63
CA THR A 40 -16.49 -4.46 -1.44
C THR A 40 -15.58 -5.67 -1.26
N THR A 41 -15.77 -6.67 -2.13
CA THR A 41 -14.96 -7.88 -2.14
C THR A 41 -13.62 -7.42 -2.69
N ILE A 42 -12.69 -7.13 -1.77
CA ILE A 42 -11.32 -6.81 -2.13
C ILE A 42 -10.78 -8.08 -2.80
N ALA A 43 -10.71 -8.07 -4.13
CA ALA A 43 -10.14 -9.14 -4.91
C ALA A 43 -8.66 -9.28 -4.51
N ARG A 44 -8.30 -10.43 -3.94
CA ARG A 44 -6.90 -10.75 -3.63
C ARG A 44 -6.19 -11.09 -4.93
N LEU A 45 -5.20 -10.27 -5.30
CA LEU A 45 -4.27 -10.61 -6.38
C LEU A 45 -3.43 -11.80 -5.93
N ALA A 46 -3.57 -12.94 -6.62
CA ALA A 46 -2.63 -14.05 -6.51
C ALA A 46 -1.55 -13.82 -7.55
N LEU A 47 -0.33 -13.53 -7.10
CA LEU A 47 0.81 -13.31 -8.00
C LEU A 47 1.52 -14.64 -8.30
N VAL A 48 2.03 -14.77 -9.52
CA VAL A 48 2.86 -15.92 -9.90
C VAL A 48 4.24 -15.78 -9.25
N LEU A 49 4.94 -16.90 -9.04
CA LEU A 49 6.23 -16.97 -8.36
C LEU A 49 7.26 -15.94 -8.84
N ASP A 50 7.37 -15.76 -10.16
CA ASP A 50 8.31 -14.83 -10.80
C ASP A 50 7.97 -13.37 -10.51
N GLU A 51 6.68 -13.01 -10.57
CA GLU A 51 6.21 -11.67 -10.27
C GLU A 51 6.44 -11.32 -8.80
N LEU A 52 6.22 -12.27 -7.88
CA LEU A 52 6.46 -12.09 -6.45
C LEU A 52 7.93 -11.78 -6.15
N LEU A 53 8.83 -12.60 -6.69
CA LEU A 53 10.26 -12.45 -6.46
C LEU A 53 10.81 -11.19 -7.12
N THR A 54 10.37 -10.89 -8.34
CA THR A 54 10.73 -9.64 -9.04
C THR A 54 10.26 -8.42 -8.28
N LEU A 55 9.04 -8.42 -7.75
CA LEU A 55 8.49 -7.30 -6.98
C LEU A 55 9.23 -7.11 -5.65
N ALA A 56 9.53 -8.21 -4.93
CA ALA A 56 10.34 -8.16 -3.71
C ALA A 56 11.75 -7.59 -3.98
N GLU A 57 12.42 -8.10 -5.01
CA GLU A 57 13.78 -7.70 -5.34
C GLU A 57 13.85 -6.23 -5.76
N ALA A 58 12.91 -5.78 -6.60
CA ALA A 58 12.82 -4.40 -7.04
C ALA A 58 12.60 -3.45 -5.85
N HIS A 59 11.72 -3.83 -4.92
CA HIS A 59 11.45 -3.06 -3.72
C HIS A 59 12.70 -2.96 -2.83
N GLU A 60 13.36 -4.07 -2.53
CA GLU A 60 14.59 -4.06 -1.72
C GLU A 60 15.73 -3.27 -2.39
N ARG A 61 15.83 -3.27 -3.72
CA ARG A 61 16.81 -2.46 -4.45
C ARG A 61 16.52 -0.96 -4.36
N ALA A 62 15.25 -0.57 -4.37
CA ALA A 62 14.84 0.81 -4.13
C ALA A 62 15.22 1.23 -2.70
N GLU A 63 15.03 0.35 -1.72
CA GLU A 63 15.40 0.57 -0.32
C GLU A 63 16.91 0.73 -0.13
N VAL A 64 17.75 -0.09 -0.80
CA VAL A 64 19.21 0.10 -0.84
C VAL A 64 19.57 1.52 -1.29
N THR A 65 18.94 1.99 -2.37
CA THR A 65 19.19 3.32 -2.91
C THR A 65 18.76 4.41 -1.94
N ARG A 66 17.59 4.26 -1.30
CA ARG A 66 17.06 5.20 -0.30
C ARG A 66 18.00 5.31 0.90
N TYR A 67 18.38 4.19 1.51
CA TYR A 67 19.23 4.18 2.70
C TYR A 67 20.65 4.67 2.42
N ARG A 68 21.24 4.34 1.26
CA ARG A 68 22.54 4.90 0.85
C ARG A 68 22.46 6.42 0.70
N ARG A 69 21.42 6.95 0.06
CA ARG A 69 21.21 8.40 -0.05
C ARG A 69 21.09 9.05 1.33
N LEU A 70 20.25 8.49 2.21
CA LEU A 70 20.10 9.00 3.58
C LEU A 70 21.42 8.96 4.36
N ALA A 71 22.21 7.88 4.24
CA ALA A 71 23.52 7.80 4.88
C ALA A 71 24.43 8.96 4.45
N PHE A 72 24.47 9.30 3.17
CA PHE A 72 25.21 10.45 2.66
C PHE A 72 24.60 11.79 3.12
N SER A 73 23.27 11.92 3.13
CA SER A 73 22.57 13.14 3.54
C SER A 73 22.84 13.50 5.01
N PHE A 74 22.93 12.50 5.89
CA PHE A 74 23.20 12.68 7.32
C PHE A 74 24.69 12.79 7.65
N LEU A 75 25.60 12.40 6.76
CA LEU A 75 27.04 12.38 7.02
C LEU A 75 27.61 13.71 7.58
N PRO A 76 27.26 14.91 7.05
CA PRO A 76 27.78 16.16 7.58
C PRO A 76 27.09 16.65 8.87
N PHE A 77 25.97 16.02 9.27
CA PHE A 77 25.13 16.48 10.38
C PHE A 77 25.21 15.58 11.60
N ASP A 78 25.01 14.27 11.39
CA ASP A 78 25.00 13.27 12.46
C ASP A 78 25.55 11.94 11.95
N THR A 79 26.79 11.62 12.35
CA THR A 79 27.48 10.41 11.93
C THR A 79 26.87 9.13 12.50
N ALA A 80 26.16 9.20 13.64
CA ALA A 80 25.46 8.04 14.19
C ALA A 80 24.26 7.67 13.33
N ILE A 81 23.46 8.67 12.90
CA ILE A 81 22.34 8.44 11.98
C ILE A 81 22.87 7.97 10.62
N SER A 82 23.92 8.61 10.10
CA SER A 82 24.56 8.18 8.85
C SER A 82 24.96 6.70 8.88
N ARG A 83 25.62 6.25 9.95
CA ARG A 83 26.01 4.84 10.15
C ARG A 83 24.83 3.90 10.29
N LEU A 84 23.76 4.32 10.96
CA LEU A 84 22.52 3.55 11.04
C LEU A 84 21.94 3.33 9.65
N MET A 85 21.78 4.39 8.86
CA MET A 85 21.25 4.30 7.49
C MET A 85 22.13 3.42 6.60
N ALA A 86 23.46 3.55 6.69
CA ALA A 86 24.38 2.69 5.94
C ALA A 86 24.20 1.21 6.31
N SER A 87 24.03 0.91 7.60
CA SER A 87 23.83 -0.44 8.11
C SER A 87 22.50 -1.04 7.63
N LEU A 88 21.42 -0.24 7.60
CA LEU A 88 20.13 -0.65 7.05
C LEU A 88 20.22 -0.88 5.53
N GLY A 89 20.97 -0.06 4.80
CA GLY A 89 21.26 -0.26 3.38
C GLY A 89 21.94 -1.61 3.11
N ILE A 90 22.95 -1.98 3.92
CA ILE A 90 23.62 -3.29 3.82
C ILE A 90 22.64 -4.44 4.09
N GLN A 91 21.75 -4.31 5.07
CA GLN A 91 20.73 -5.34 5.31
C GLN A 91 19.77 -5.50 4.11
N CYS A 92 19.42 -4.41 3.42
CA CYS A 92 18.66 -4.50 2.17
C CYS A 92 19.44 -5.25 1.08
N GLU A 93 20.75 -5.01 0.94
CA GLU A 93 21.60 -5.74 -0.02
C GLU A 93 21.62 -7.24 0.26
N MET A 94 21.71 -7.64 1.54
CA MET A 94 21.65 -9.04 1.95
C MET A 94 20.30 -9.68 1.57
N ARG A 95 19.19 -8.94 1.72
CA ARG A 95 17.86 -9.41 1.31
C ARG A 95 17.73 -9.54 -0.21
N VAL A 96 18.28 -8.59 -0.98
CA VAL A 96 18.33 -8.67 -2.45
C VAL A 96 19.07 -9.95 -2.88
N GLU A 97 20.23 -10.23 -2.29
CA GLU A 97 21.00 -11.42 -2.67
C GLU A 97 20.28 -12.73 -2.30
N GLU A 98 19.60 -12.76 -1.15
CA GLU A 98 18.78 -13.92 -0.76
C GLU A 98 17.61 -14.14 -1.74
N LEU A 99 16.94 -13.07 -2.17
CA LEU A 99 15.87 -13.14 -3.17
C LEU A 99 16.39 -13.67 -4.51
N ARG A 100 17.55 -13.20 -4.98
CA ARG A 100 18.21 -13.72 -6.19
C ARG A 100 18.58 -15.19 -6.06
N ARG A 101 19.10 -15.59 -4.90
CA ARG A 101 19.39 -17.00 -4.61
C ARG A 101 18.14 -17.87 -4.77
N LEU A 102 16.97 -17.38 -4.32
CA LEU A 102 15.69 -18.08 -4.49
C LEU A 102 15.23 -18.10 -5.95
N CYS A 103 15.40 -17.01 -6.72
CA CYS A 103 15.15 -17.02 -8.17
C CYS A 103 15.97 -18.11 -8.88
N ARG A 104 17.28 -18.17 -8.60
CA ARG A 104 18.18 -19.19 -9.16
C ARG A 104 17.76 -20.60 -8.79
N GLN A 105 17.35 -20.84 -7.55
CA GLN A 105 16.91 -22.17 -7.07
C GLN A 105 15.59 -22.62 -7.69
N THR A 106 14.75 -21.68 -8.11
CA THR A 106 13.45 -21.96 -8.72
C THR A 106 13.52 -22.01 -10.25
N GLY A 107 14.72 -21.86 -10.82
CA GLY A 107 14.94 -21.90 -12.27
C GLY A 107 14.41 -20.68 -13.01
N LEU A 108 14.12 -19.59 -12.28
CA LEU A 108 13.64 -18.34 -12.85
C LEU A 108 14.82 -17.49 -13.34
N PRO A 109 14.64 -16.75 -14.46
CA PRO A 109 15.65 -15.81 -14.91
C PRO A 109 15.85 -14.72 -13.85
N GLU A 110 17.09 -14.29 -13.65
CA GLU A 110 17.33 -13.15 -12.77
C GLU A 110 16.70 -11.89 -13.37
N SER A 111 16.00 -11.15 -12.52
CA SER A 111 15.38 -9.89 -12.90
C SER A 111 16.48 -8.91 -13.32
N THR A 112 16.47 -8.50 -14.59
CA THR A 112 17.44 -7.52 -15.09
C THR A 112 17.23 -6.21 -14.34
N PRO A 113 18.30 -5.48 -13.96
CA PRO A 113 18.13 -4.17 -13.36
C PRO A 113 17.35 -3.29 -14.34
N GLY A 114 16.12 -2.94 -13.96
CA GLY A 114 15.29 -2.01 -14.72
C GLY A 114 15.99 -0.64 -14.88
N PRO A 115 15.52 0.21 -15.81
CA PRO A 115 16.11 1.52 -16.02
C PRO A 115 16.18 2.25 -14.69
N ALA A 116 17.36 2.81 -14.39
CA ALA A 116 17.57 3.61 -13.19
C ALA A 116 16.50 4.70 -13.17
N THR A 117 15.56 4.61 -12.22
CA THR A 117 14.63 5.70 -11.98
C THR A 117 15.46 6.94 -11.67
N THR A 118 15.09 8.08 -12.24
CA THR A 118 15.77 9.36 -12.00
C THR A 118 15.85 9.59 -10.51
N SER A 119 17.03 9.33 -9.94
CA SER A 119 17.28 9.49 -8.52
C SER A 119 17.05 10.98 -8.21
N PRO A 120 16.26 11.32 -7.18
CA PRO A 120 16.11 12.70 -6.79
C PRO A 120 17.49 13.28 -6.49
N PRO A 121 17.71 14.59 -6.72
CA PRO A 121 19.01 15.20 -6.50
C PRO A 121 19.52 14.92 -5.08
N PRO A 122 20.84 14.79 -4.89
CA PRO A 122 21.41 14.65 -3.56
C PRO A 122 21.04 15.88 -2.71
N PHE A 123 20.71 15.63 -1.45
CA PHE A 123 20.44 16.68 -0.46
C PHE A 123 21.24 16.40 0.81
N PHE A 124 21.54 17.45 1.57
CA PHE A 124 22.25 17.35 2.85
C PHE A 124 21.38 17.88 3.98
N ILE A 125 21.44 17.21 5.11
CA ILE A 125 20.84 17.70 6.35
C ILE A 125 21.75 18.79 6.90
N ASN A 126 21.19 19.98 7.14
CA ASN A 126 21.92 21.15 7.64
C ASN A 126 21.29 21.76 8.89
N SER A 127 20.17 21.21 9.35
CA SER A 127 19.43 21.72 10.51
C SER A 127 18.72 20.58 11.22
N HIS A 128 18.55 20.75 12.53
CA HIS A 128 17.88 19.77 13.37
C HIS A 128 16.40 19.54 13.01
N PRO A 129 15.59 20.56 12.69
CA PRO A 129 14.21 20.33 12.25
C PRO A 129 14.13 19.45 11.00
N LEU A 130 14.98 19.71 10.00
CA LEU A 130 15.07 18.90 8.79
C LEU A 130 15.54 17.47 9.09
N ALA A 131 16.46 17.29 10.03
CA ALA A 131 16.94 15.99 10.48
C ALA A 131 15.79 15.15 11.07
N LEU A 132 15.00 15.74 11.97
CA LEU A 132 13.85 15.07 12.59
C LEU A 132 12.75 14.75 11.58
N GLU A 133 12.44 15.70 10.69
CA GLU A 133 11.44 15.49 9.64
C GLU A 133 11.87 14.36 8.70
N THR A 134 13.15 14.35 8.27
CA THR A 134 13.70 13.30 7.42
C THR A 134 13.67 11.94 8.13
N LEU A 135 14.01 11.89 9.43
CA LEU A 135 13.96 10.64 10.20
C LEU A 135 12.52 10.15 10.39
N ALA A 136 11.58 11.05 10.67
CA ALA A 136 10.16 10.72 10.77
C ALA A 136 9.60 10.19 9.44
N GLN A 137 10.01 10.77 8.31
CA GLN A 137 9.65 10.24 6.99
C GLN A 137 10.30 8.87 6.76
N THR A 138 11.54 8.68 7.19
CA THR A 138 12.25 7.39 7.08
C THR A 138 11.54 6.29 7.87
N VAL A 139 10.98 6.60 9.05
CA VAL A 139 10.15 5.67 9.84
C VAL A 139 8.90 5.26 9.06
N LYS A 140 8.16 6.23 8.50
CA LYS A 140 6.96 5.96 7.67
C LYS A 140 7.30 5.10 6.44
N ASP A 141 8.43 5.38 5.79
CA ASP A 141 8.88 4.59 4.64
C ASP A 141 9.21 3.13 5.05
N ALA A 142 9.81 2.94 6.23
CA ALA A 142 10.09 1.61 6.76
C ALA A 142 8.80 0.86 7.15
N GLU A 143 7.81 1.56 7.72
CA GLU A 143 6.48 1.02 7.98
C GLU A 143 5.80 0.57 6.68
N TYR A 144 5.81 1.43 5.66
CA TYR A 144 5.31 1.09 4.33
C TYR A 144 6.02 -0.14 3.76
N SER A 145 7.35 -0.20 3.85
CA SER A 145 8.13 -1.34 3.39
C SER A 145 7.80 -2.63 4.14
N LEU A 146 7.50 -2.56 5.45
CA LEU A 146 7.04 -3.70 6.23
C LEU A 146 5.67 -4.18 5.76
N HIS A 147 4.73 -3.26 5.57
CA HIS A 147 3.42 -3.59 5.05
C HIS A 147 3.48 -4.18 3.65
N PHE A 148 4.29 -3.62 2.76
CA PHE A 148 4.51 -4.17 1.43
C PHE A 148 4.88 -5.66 1.49
N HIS A 149 5.85 -6.06 2.33
CA HIS A 149 6.25 -7.46 2.45
C HIS A 149 5.18 -8.35 3.10
N LYS A 150 4.40 -7.83 4.06
CA LYS A 150 3.24 -8.54 4.62
C LYS A 150 2.22 -8.84 3.52
N HIS A 151 1.85 -7.85 2.72
CA HIS A 151 0.92 -8.02 1.60
C HIS A 151 1.47 -8.97 0.55
N LEU A 152 2.77 -8.88 0.23
CA LEU A 152 3.42 -9.79 -0.71
C LEU A 152 3.36 -11.26 -0.25
N ARG A 153 3.57 -11.50 1.05
CA ARG A 153 3.45 -12.82 1.67
C ARG A 153 2.00 -13.33 1.67
N GLU A 154 1.03 -12.46 1.86
CA GLU A 154 -0.40 -12.80 1.79
C GLU A 154 -0.89 -13.08 0.36
N ALA A 155 -0.31 -12.39 -0.63
CA ALA A 155 -0.58 -12.58 -2.06
C ALA A 155 0.11 -13.83 -2.64
N SER A 156 1.10 -14.38 -1.92
CA SER A 156 1.82 -15.57 -2.36
C SER A 156 0.99 -16.83 -2.18
N THR A 157 0.78 -17.56 -3.28
CA THR A 157 0.18 -18.91 -3.26
C THR A 157 1.25 -20.00 -3.24
N VAL A 158 2.53 -19.66 -3.03
CA VAL A 158 3.67 -20.59 -3.12
C VAL A 158 4.25 -20.86 -1.72
N PRO A 159 3.90 -21.99 -1.08
CA PRO A 159 4.33 -22.28 0.30
C PRO A 159 5.84 -22.35 0.48
N ALA A 160 6.57 -22.74 -0.57
CA ALA A 160 8.03 -22.82 -0.55
C ALA A 160 8.70 -21.47 -0.28
N LEU A 161 8.04 -20.35 -0.59
CA LEU A 161 8.55 -19.00 -0.30
C LEU A 161 8.21 -18.48 1.09
N TYR A 162 7.28 -19.12 1.80
CA TYR A 162 6.81 -18.60 3.09
C TYR A 162 7.92 -18.41 4.12
N PRO A 163 8.90 -19.33 4.26
CA PRO A 163 9.99 -19.14 5.20
C PRO A 163 10.82 -17.88 4.89
N ALA A 164 11.19 -17.68 3.62
CA ALA A 164 11.98 -16.53 3.19
C ALA A 164 11.23 -15.20 3.37
N LEU A 165 9.99 -15.12 2.89
CA LEU A 165 9.17 -13.93 3.05
C LEU A 165 8.88 -13.61 4.53
N SER A 166 8.67 -14.63 5.36
CA SER A 166 8.49 -14.44 6.80
C SER A 166 9.77 -13.94 7.48
N ALA A 167 10.95 -14.40 7.04
CA ALA A 167 12.22 -13.89 7.54
C ALA A 167 12.41 -12.41 7.18
N ILE A 168 12.11 -12.03 5.93
CA ILE A 168 12.16 -10.62 5.49
C ILE A 168 11.20 -9.76 6.31
N ILE A 169 9.96 -10.20 6.55
CA ILE A 169 9.00 -9.47 7.39
C ILE A 169 9.54 -9.25 8.81
N LYS A 170 10.15 -10.27 9.42
CA LYS A 170 10.77 -10.14 10.75
C LYS A 170 11.90 -9.11 10.75
N GLN A 171 12.74 -9.12 9.72
CA GLN A 171 13.84 -8.15 9.58
C GLN A 171 13.30 -6.74 9.36
N LYS A 172 12.30 -6.55 8.49
CA LYS A 172 11.65 -5.25 8.25
C LYS A 172 10.93 -4.71 9.49
N HIS A 173 10.37 -5.59 10.32
CA HIS A 173 9.81 -5.19 11.60
C HIS A 173 10.90 -4.69 12.56
N ALA A 174 12.02 -5.41 12.66
CA ALA A 174 13.15 -4.98 13.48
C ALA A 174 13.73 -3.63 13.00
N GLU A 175 13.87 -3.45 11.69
CA GLU A 175 14.26 -2.18 11.05
C GLU A 175 13.34 -1.03 11.46
N HIS A 176 12.01 -1.23 11.37
CA HIS A 176 11.03 -0.24 11.80
C HIS A 176 11.17 0.12 13.28
N MET A 177 11.21 -0.88 14.16
CA MET A 177 11.34 -0.67 15.61
C MET A 177 12.62 0.10 15.99
N VAL A 178 13.74 -0.19 15.32
CA VAL A 178 15.00 0.51 15.55
C VAL A 178 14.88 1.98 15.16
N LEU A 179 14.26 2.27 14.01
CA LEU A 179 14.06 3.65 13.54
C LEU A 179 13.11 4.43 14.45
N GLU A 180 12.01 3.82 14.89
CA GLU A 180 11.08 4.43 15.87
C GLU A 180 11.78 4.75 17.19
N GLY A 181 12.54 3.81 17.75
CA GLY A 181 13.31 4.05 18.98
C GLY A 181 14.35 5.15 18.82
N PHE A 182 15.01 5.23 17.66
CA PHE A 182 15.97 6.28 17.36
C PHE A 182 15.30 7.66 17.27
N LEU A 183 14.11 7.74 16.66
CA LEU A 183 13.34 8.99 16.57
C LEU A 183 12.82 9.44 17.95
N ALA A 184 12.31 8.51 18.75
CA ALA A 184 11.78 8.80 20.09
C ALA A 184 12.86 9.40 20.99
N SER A 185 14.02 8.73 21.10
CA SER A 185 15.14 9.20 21.94
C SER A 185 15.62 10.61 21.61
N ARG A 186 15.60 10.99 20.32
CA ARG A 186 15.98 12.34 19.85
C ARG A 186 14.92 13.40 20.15
N THR A 187 13.65 13.00 20.12
CA THR A 187 12.53 13.89 20.45
C THR A 187 12.51 14.19 21.96
N GLU A 188 12.76 13.18 22.79
CA GLU A 188 12.83 13.29 24.25
C GLU A 188 14.02 14.15 24.71
N THR A 189 15.21 13.91 24.16
CA THR A 189 16.42 14.70 24.47
C THR A 189 16.16 16.21 24.28
N ARG A 190 15.40 16.58 23.24
CA ARG A 190 15.05 17.97 22.95
C ARG A 190 14.08 18.58 23.98
N GLN A 191 13.08 17.82 24.45
CA GLN A 191 12.13 18.33 25.44
C GLN A 191 12.85 18.67 26.75
N MET A 192 13.91 17.94 27.09
CA MET A 192 14.74 18.21 28.26
C MET A 192 15.61 19.46 28.06
N GLU A 193 16.24 19.64 26.90
CA GLU A 193 17.05 20.82 26.57
C GLU A 193 16.24 22.13 26.49
N GLN A 194 14.97 22.07 26.11
CA GLN A 194 14.08 23.23 26.03
C GLN A 194 13.41 23.61 27.36
N SER A 195 13.49 22.72 28.37
CA SER A 195 12.87 22.91 29.69
C SER A 195 13.88 23.28 30.79
N ALA A 196 15.16 23.41 30.43
CA ALA A 196 16.27 23.79 31.30
C ALA A 196 16.71 25.24 31.07
#